data_AF-R7ZJM9-F1
#
_entry.id   AF-R7ZJM9-F1
#
_cell.length_a   1.000
_cell.length_b   1.000
_cell.length_c   1.000
_cell.angle_alpha   90.00
_cell.angle_beta   90.00
_cell.angle_gamma   90.00
#
_symmetry.space_group_name_H-M   'P 1'
#
loop_
_entity.id
_entity.type
_entity.pdbx_description
1 polymer ?
#
loop_
_entity_poly.entity_id
_entity_poly.type
_entity_poly.pdbx_seq_one_letter_code
_entity_poly.pdbx_strand_id
1 'polypeptide(L)'
;MTSSKITCKLFKLTGINSLDDVKINILNRSFAEPLMVSKRDGKLISSLPEDEKNFYYTWGDISEPNELKSQTIGENQEEKELCVEYFSATANIEYPKRRKKDSNGNILPKTQRVNYTQVVTYFMSFNNSVHLIICSSNDAHQVRVRQLVGTSFIANADKEYEIPSDLFNWLFFQFIENNGSLGEGLNLMNIGGFIGNTADEHNVFKGISDQTSELIITKAFISNGEILRTITARLRNEDIDIVFAIDYESNTQIYVSQSQKLKLLDAEDNDIFFIIYLYSHLIPKLKSLYDKASERFLSTEKNQFSEKIGLEVIKSIISKNSLSLDDVSIIFNSPSDFRDTDQKLSVNL
;
A
#
# COMPACT_ATOMS: atom_id res chain seq x y z
N MET A 1 17.80 15.11 2.49
CA MET A 1 18.09 13.78 3.06
C MET A 1 17.33 12.80 2.20
N THR A 2 17.99 12.02 1.35
CA THR A 2 17.31 10.99 0.55
C THR A 2 16.78 9.92 1.50
N SER A 3 15.46 9.77 1.57
CA SER A 3 14.89 8.73 2.43
C SER A 3 15.23 7.37 1.81
N SER A 4 15.70 6.40 2.59
CA SER A 4 15.92 5.05 2.06
C SER A 4 14.61 4.35 1.69
N LYS A 5 13.50 4.82 2.26
CA LYS A 5 12.15 4.26 2.15
C LYS A 5 11.08 5.33 2.35
N ILE A 6 10.10 5.37 1.45
CA ILE A 6 8.93 6.26 1.50
C ILE A 6 7.68 5.42 1.73
N THR A 7 6.77 5.85 2.62
CA THR A 7 5.46 5.19 2.83
C THR A 7 4.35 6.10 2.36
N CYS A 8 3.51 5.63 1.44
CA CYS A 8 2.49 6.42 0.78
C CYS A 8 1.12 5.75 0.88
N LYS A 9 0.08 6.58 0.93
CA LYS A 9 -1.32 6.15 0.74
C LYS A 9 -2.00 7.08 -0.26
N LEU A 10 -2.74 6.49 -1.19
CA LEU A 10 -3.50 7.21 -2.21
C LEU A 10 -4.94 7.40 -1.74
N PHE A 11 -5.50 8.58 -2.03
CA PHE A 11 -6.89 8.91 -1.80
C PHE A 11 -7.46 9.62 -3.01
N LYS A 12 -8.58 9.11 -3.54
CA LYS A 12 -9.35 9.82 -4.56
C LYS A 12 -10.06 11.02 -3.96
N LEU A 13 -9.97 12.17 -4.62
CA LEU A 13 -10.67 13.37 -4.22
C LEU A 13 -12.06 13.44 -4.87
N THR A 14 -13.07 13.82 -4.09
CA THR A 14 -14.47 13.94 -4.53
C THR A 14 -14.88 15.41 -4.61
N GLY A 15 -15.52 15.81 -5.71
CA GLY A 15 -15.91 17.20 -5.94
C GLY A 15 -14.75 18.12 -6.34
N ILE A 16 -13.62 17.54 -6.73
CA ILE A 16 -12.42 18.22 -7.23
C ILE A 16 -12.14 17.66 -8.63
N ASN A 17 -12.17 18.52 -9.65
CA ASN A 17 -12.04 18.08 -11.05
C ASN A 17 -10.71 18.48 -11.68
N SER A 18 -9.96 19.40 -11.05
CA SER A 18 -8.65 19.86 -11.52
C SER A 18 -7.69 20.16 -10.37
N LEU A 19 -6.41 20.32 -10.69
CA LEU A 19 -5.41 20.78 -9.72
C LEU A 19 -5.65 22.23 -9.28
N ASP A 20 -6.31 23.05 -10.10
CA ASP A 20 -6.70 24.41 -9.71
C ASP A 20 -7.84 24.40 -8.68
N ASP A 21 -8.78 23.45 -8.77
CA ASP A 21 -9.80 23.24 -7.74
C ASP A 21 -9.17 22.91 -6.39
N VAL A 22 -8.05 22.18 -6.37
CA VAL A 22 -7.30 21.89 -5.14
C VAL A 22 -6.75 23.19 -4.54
N LYS A 23 -6.13 24.06 -5.36
CA LYS A 23 -5.59 25.33 -4.89
C LYS A 23 -6.68 26.22 -4.29
N ILE A 24 -7.85 26.27 -4.93
CA ILE A 24 -8.98 27.10 -4.49
C ILE A 24 -9.64 26.54 -3.24
N ASN A 25 -9.97 25.24 -3.24
CA ASN A 25 -10.88 24.65 -2.25
C ASN A 25 -10.16 23.94 -1.10
N ILE A 26 -8.91 23.50 -1.30
CA ILE A 26 -8.16 22.69 -0.32
C ILE A 26 -6.98 23.48 0.26
N LEU A 27 -6.13 24.10 -0.56
CA LEU A 27 -4.89 24.73 -0.08
C LEU A 27 -5.12 26.03 0.71
N ASN A 28 -6.29 26.66 0.58
CA ASN A 28 -6.69 27.81 1.40
C ASN A 28 -7.27 27.42 2.77
N ARG A 29 -7.43 26.12 3.04
CA ARG A 29 -8.03 25.64 4.29
C ARG A 29 -7.01 25.65 5.43
N SER A 30 -7.55 25.79 6.63
CA SER A 30 -6.90 25.40 7.88
C SER A 30 -7.89 24.56 8.69
N PHE A 31 -7.37 23.74 9.60
CA PHE A 31 -8.20 22.96 10.51
C PHE A 31 -7.75 23.23 11.96
N ALA A 32 -8.72 23.46 12.84
CA ALA A 32 -8.48 23.68 14.26
C ALA A 32 -9.00 22.47 15.05
N GLU A 33 -8.08 21.66 15.59
CA GLU A 33 -8.40 20.58 16.50
C GLU A 33 -8.44 21.11 17.94
N PRO A 34 -9.55 20.99 18.67
CA PRO A 34 -9.64 21.51 20.03
C PRO A 34 -8.76 20.72 21.01
N LEU A 35 -8.20 21.42 21.99
CA LEU A 35 -7.45 20.83 23.09
C LEU A 35 -8.37 19.93 23.93
N MET A 36 -8.23 18.61 23.76
CA MET A 36 -8.93 17.64 24.58
C MET A 36 -8.33 17.55 25.99
N VAL A 37 -9.08 17.99 27.00
CA VAL A 37 -8.83 17.78 28.45
C VAL A 37 -10.09 17.31 29.16
N SER A 38 -9.98 16.97 30.45
CA SER A 38 -11.10 16.44 31.22
C SER A 38 -12.22 17.48 31.37
N LYS A 39 -13.48 17.04 31.49
CA LYS A 39 -14.65 17.94 31.70
C LYS A 39 -14.48 18.86 32.90
N ARG A 40 -13.74 18.43 33.94
CA ARG A 40 -13.47 19.21 35.15
C ARG A 40 -12.62 20.46 34.86
N ASP A 41 -11.86 20.45 33.77
CA ASP A 41 -10.98 21.54 33.36
C ASP A 41 -11.64 22.51 32.37
N GLY A 42 -12.93 22.31 32.03
CA GLY A 42 -13.60 23.11 30.99
C GLY A 42 -13.56 24.62 31.25
N LYS A 43 -13.67 25.04 32.52
CA LYS A 43 -13.57 26.46 32.92
C LYS A 43 -12.16 27.03 32.68
N LEU A 44 -11.11 26.24 32.91
CA LEU A 44 -9.72 26.62 32.67
C LEU A 44 -9.43 26.78 31.17
N ILE A 45 -10.02 25.93 30.30
CA ILE A 45 -9.89 26.08 28.85
C ILE A 45 -10.60 27.34 28.37
N SER A 46 -11.82 27.60 28.86
CA SER A 46 -12.62 28.74 28.38
C SER A 46 -11.94 30.10 28.60
N SER A 47 -11.08 30.19 29.63
CA SER A 47 -10.29 31.39 29.94
C SER A 47 -9.01 31.53 29.12
N LEU A 48 -8.59 30.51 28.37
CA LEU A 48 -7.40 30.61 27.53
C LEU A 48 -7.67 31.48 26.28
N PRO A 49 -6.63 32.08 25.68
CA PRO A 49 -6.68 32.61 24.32
C PRO A 49 -7.05 31.53 23.27
N GLU A 50 -7.62 31.92 22.13
CA GLU A 50 -8.06 30.96 21.10
C GLU A 50 -6.92 30.14 20.49
N ASP A 51 -5.74 30.75 20.31
CA ASP A 51 -4.54 30.10 19.82
C ASP A 51 -4.03 29.01 20.78
N GLU A 52 -4.29 29.18 22.08
CA GLU A 52 -4.03 28.20 23.14
C GLU A 52 -5.15 27.13 23.23
N LYS A 53 -6.35 27.37 22.72
CA LYS A 53 -7.43 26.35 22.78
C LYS A 53 -7.30 25.28 21.72
N ASN A 54 -6.57 25.53 20.64
CA ASN A 54 -6.57 24.67 19.46
C ASN A 54 -5.16 24.27 19.03
N PHE A 55 -5.08 23.11 18.38
CA PHE A 55 -3.96 22.69 17.54
C PHE A 55 -4.35 22.96 16.09
N TYR A 56 -3.47 23.60 15.34
CA TYR A 56 -3.75 23.99 13.97
C TYR A 56 -3.04 23.09 12.97
N TYR A 57 -3.78 22.73 11.93
CA TYR A 57 -3.25 22.11 10.72
C TYR A 57 -3.34 23.15 9.61
N THR A 58 -2.23 23.39 8.92
CA THR A 58 -2.14 24.39 7.85
C THR A 58 -1.29 23.85 6.70
N TRP A 59 -1.44 24.46 5.53
CA TRP A 59 -0.54 24.22 4.41
C TRP A 59 0.70 25.11 4.53
N GLY A 60 1.85 24.54 4.19
CA GLY A 60 3.15 25.20 4.12
C GLY A 60 3.58 25.39 2.68
N ASP A 61 4.82 25.02 2.38
CA ASP A 61 5.40 25.14 1.05
C ASP A 61 4.59 24.34 0.02
N ILE A 62 4.28 24.99 -1.10
CA ILE A 62 3.58 24.44 -2.25
C ILE A 62 4.54 24.56 -3.44
N SER A 63 4.80 23.46 -4.13
CA SER A 63 5.63 23.49 -5.34
C SER A 63 4.83 24.03 -6.53
N GLU A 64 5.56 24.50 -7.54
CA GLU A 64 4.95 24.79 -8.83
C GLU A 64 4.32 23.52 -9.45
N PRO A 65 3.29 23.68 -10.30
CA PRO A 65 2.77 22.60 -11.12
C PRO A 65 3.88 22.01 -12.01
N ASN A 66 3.92 20.69 -12.07
CA ASN A 66 4.85 19.92 -12.87
C ASN A 66 4.10 18.85 -13.65
N GLU A 67 4.73 18.34 -14.70
CA GLU A 67 4.23 17.25 -15.52
C GLU A 67 5.22 16.09 -15.47
N LEU A 68 4.72 14.88 -15.28
CA LEU A 68 5.46 13.67 -15.58
C LEU A 68 4.99 13.12 -16.92
N LYS A 69 5.90 13.11 -17.89
CA LYS A 69 5.68 12.48 -19.20
C LYS A 69 6.36 11.13 -19.21
N SER A 70 5.60 10.08 -19.48
CA SER A 70 6.12 8.76 -19.75
C SER A 70 5.61 8.28 -21.09
N GLN A 71 6.51 7.79 -21.92
CA GLN A 71 6.13 7.05 -23.11
C GLN A 71 5.67 5.66 -22.67
N THR A 72 4.51 5.25 -23.14
CA THR A 72 4.00 3.90 -22.90
C THR A 72 3.60 3.29 -24.23
N ILE A 73 3.92 2.02 -24.43
CA ILE A 73 3.46 1.28 -25.61
C ILE A 73 2.03 0.84 -25.32
N GLY A 74 1.07 1.37 -26.06
CA GLY A 74 -0.33 0.96 -25.98
C GLY A 74 -0.54 -0.47 -26.50
N GLU A 75 -1.73 -1.04 -26.24
CA GLU A 75 -2.09 -2.40 -26.65
C GLU A 75 -1.98 -2.63 -28.18
N ASN A 76 -2.05 -1.56 -28.97
CA ASN A 76 -1.92 -1.56 -30.43
C ASN A 76 -0.49 -1.26 -30.93
N GLN A 77 0.52 -1.25 -30.07
CA GLN A 77 1.87 -0.73 -30.38
C GLN A 77 1.93 0.76 -30.74
N GLU A 78 0.85 1.51 -30.48
CA GLU A 78 0.85 2.97 -30.58
C GLU A 78 1.50 3.57 -29.34
N GLU A 79 2.46 4.47 -29.53
CA GLU A 79 3.04 5.25 -28.44
C GLU A 79 1.95 6.14 -27.83
N LYS A 80 1.55 5.83 -26.60
CA LYS A 80 0.64 6.66 -25.82
C LYS A 80 1.46 7.42 -24.80
N GLU A 81 1.46 8.74 -24.93
CA GLU A 81 2.08 9.64 -23.96
C GLU A 81 1.17 9.72 -22.73
N LEU A 82 1.64 9.19 -21.61
CA LEU A 82 1.01 9.40 -20.32
C LEU A 82 1.55 10.73 -19.78
N CYS A 83 0.70 11.75 -19.75
CA CYS A 83 0.99 13.01 -19.07
C CYS A 83 0.24 13.03 -17.74
N VAL A 84 0.99 13.16 -16.64
CA VAL A 84 0.44 13.28 -15.29
C VAL A 84 0.82 14.64 -14.75
N GLU A 85 -0.16 15.52 -14.60
CA GLU A 85 0.03 16.79 -13.92
C GLU A 85 0.06 16.55 -12.41
N TYR A 86 0.98 17.21 -11.71
CA TYR A 86 1.06 17.12 -10.26
C TYR A 86 1.69 18.36 -9.63
N PHE A 87 1.45 18.55 -8.34
CA PHE A 87 2.26 19.42 -7.49
C PHE A 87 2.33 18.84 -6.07
N SER A 88 3.30 19.30 -5.29
CA SER A 88 3.46 18.91 -3.89
C SER A 88 3.04 20.04 -2.96
N ALA A 89 2.53 19.67 -1.79
CA ALA A 89 2.26 20.60 -0.71
C ALA A 89 2.67 19.98 0.63
N THR A 90 3.24 20.79 1.52
CA THR A 90 3.60 20.35 2.86
C THR A 90 2.47 20.64 3.83
N ALA A 91 1.94 19.62 4.50
CA ALA A 91 0.99 19.79 5.59
C ALA A 91 1.74 20.00 6.91
N ASN A 92 1.55 21.17 7.52
CA ASN A 92 2.08 21.54 8.83
C ASN A 92 1.08 21.15 9.91
N ILE A 93 1.43 20.19 10.75
CA ILE A 93 0.50 19.59 11.72
C ILE A 93 1.01 19.81 13.15
N GLU A 94 0.26 20.60 13.92
CA GLU A 94 0.39 20.64 15.37
C GLU A 94 -0.37 19.48 16.01
N TYR A 95 0.18 18.82 17.03
CA TYR A 95 -0.56 17.78 17.74
C TYR A 95 -0.15 17.67 19.22
N PRO A 96 -1.02 17.16 20.11
CA PRO A 96 -0.75 17.17 21.53
C PRO A 96 0.41 16.25 21.94
N LYS A 97 1.24 16.73 22.86
CA LYS A 97 2.11 15.91 23.72
C LYS A 97 1.27 15.16 24.74
N ARG A 98 1.81 14.05 25.25
CA ARG A 98 1.18 13.25 26.30
C ARG A 98 0.96 14.05 27.60
N ARG A 99 1.95 14.86 27.99
CA ARG A 99 1.85 15.76 29.15
C ARG A 99 1.23 17.09 28.71
N LYS A 100 0.06 17.40 29.28
CA LYS A 100 -0.68 18.65 29.02
C LYS A 100 -0.77 19.58 30.24
N LYS A 101 -0.37 19.07 31.41
CA LYS A 101 -0.47 19.77 32.69
C LYS A 101 0.84 19.75 33.47
N ASP A 102 1.01 20.75 34.33
CA ASP A 102 2.08 20.78 35.32
C ASP A 102 1.75 19.88 36.53
N SER A 103 2.65 19.83 37.52
CA SER A 103 2.44 19.09 38.77
C SER A 103 1.33 19.68 39.65
N ASN A 104 0.93 20.92 39.41
CA ASN A 104 -0.08 21.65 40.18
C ASN A 104 -1.48 21.55 39.54
N GLY A 105 -1.60 20.88 38.39
CA GLY A 105 -2.86 20.69 37.68
C GLY A 105 -3.21 21.79 36.68
N ASN A 106 -2.33 22.80 36.48
CA ASN A 106 -2.54 23.86 35.50
C ASN A 106 -2.23 23.37 34.09
N ILE A 107 -2.92 23.96 33.10
CA ILE A 107 -2.66 23.67 31.69
C ILE A 107 -1.30 24.28 31.31
N LEU A 108 -0.44 23.47 30.70
CA LEU A 108 0.86 23.95 30.21
C LEU A 108 0.68 24.90 29.02
N PRO A 109 1.56 25.91 28.85
CA PRO A 109 1.58 26.74 27.65
C PRO A 109 1.69 25.90 26.37
N LYS A 110 1.10 26.36 25.26
CA LYS A 110 1.05 25.60 24.00
C LYS A 110 2.41 25.08 23.56
N THR A 111 3.43 25.93 23.62
CA THR A 111 4.82 25.60 23.27
C THR A 111 5.37 24.37 24.02
N GLN A 112 4.87 24.09 25.23
CA GLN A 112 5.30 22.96 26.04
C GLN A 112 4.45 21.69 25.86
N ARG A 113 3.26 21.80 25.24
CA ARG A 113 2.32 20.70 25.04
C ARG A 113 2.02 20.38 23.58
N VAL A 114 2.65 21.08 22.63
CA VAL A 114 2.53 20.82 21.19
C VAL A 114 3.76 20.07 20.68
N ASN A 115 3.51 19.11 19.81
CA ASN A 115 4.47 18.57 18.87
C ASN A 115 4.17 19.13 17.49
N TYR A 116 5.18 19.20 16.65
CA TYR A 116 5.06 19.65 15.28
C TYR A 116 5.57 18.56 14.34
N THR A 117 4.89 18.37 13.22
CA THR A 117 5.35 17.51 12.13
C THR A 117 4.97 18.13 10.80
N GLN A 118 5.82 17.91 9.81
CA GLN A 118 5.53 18.19 8.41
C GLN A 118 5.25 16.87 7.69
N VAL A 119 4.23 16.86 6.85
CA VAL A 119 3.87 15.70 6.02
C VAL A 119 3.83 16.15 4.58
N VAL A 120 4.66 15.55 3.74
CA VAL A 120 4.65 15.82 2.31
C VAL A 120 3.44 15.16 1.68
N THR A 121 2.73 15.90 0.84
CA THR A 121 1.59 15.42 0.06
C THR A 121 1.79 15.74 -1.41
N TYR A 122 1.24 14.90 -2.27
CA TYR A 122 1.20 15.15 -3.71
C TYR A 122 -0.25 15.15 -4.17
N PHE A 123 -0.60 16.16 -4.96
CA PHE A 123 -1.86 16.22 -5.69
C PHE A 123 -1.56 15.93 -7.14
N MET A 124 -2.31 15.01 -7.75
CA MET A 124 -2.07 14.53 -9.11
C MET A 124 -3.37 14.37 -9.88
N SER A 125 -3.34 14.72 -11.16
CA SER A 125 -4.44 14.56 -12.10
C SER A 125 -4.08 13.48 -13.11
N PHE A 126 -4.84 12.39 -13.13
CA PHE A 126 -4.74 11.32 -14.13
C PHE A 126 -6.06 10.53 -14.16
N ASN A 127 -6.33 9.80 -15.24
CA ASN A 127 -7.59 9.06 -15.43
C ASN A 127 -8.85 9.92 -15.19
N ASN A 128 -8.84 11.19 -15.63
CA ASN A 128 -9.93 12.14 -15.45
C ASN A 128 -10.36 12.35 -13.99
N SER A 129 -9.46 12.17 -13.03
CA SER A 129 -9.73 12.40 -11.62
C SER A 129 -8.50 12.90 -10.87
N VAL A 130 -8.76 13.59 -9.77
CA VAL A 130 -7.70 14.16 -8.92
C VAL A 130 -7.51 13.29 -7.69
N HIS A 131 -6.26 12.97 -7.40
CA HIS A 131 -5.89 12.14 -6.26
C HIS A 131 -4.92 12.89 -5.34
N LEU A 132 -4.95 12.50 -4.07
CA LEU A 132 -4.06 12.93 -3.02
C LEU A 132 -3.21 11.74 -2.58
N ILE A 133 -1.90 11.91 -2.58
CA ILE A 133 -0.96 10.98 -1.96
C ILE A 133 -0.45 11.60 -0.66
N ILE A 134 -0.56 10.87 0.44
CA ILE A 134 -0.03 11.26 1.74
C ILE A 134 1.21 10.43 2.05
N CYS A 135 2.37 11.08 2.19
CA CYS A 135 3.65 10.42 2.46
C CYS A 135 3.91 10.37 3.97
N SER A 136 3.37 9.36 4.66
CA SER A 136 3.65 9.14 6.08
C SER A 136 3.43 7.69 6.49
N SER A 137 4.36 7.14 7.28
CA SER A 137 4.18 5.84 7.94
C SER A 137 3.32 5.91 9.21
N ASN A 138 2.90 7.10 9.63
CA ASN A 138 2.11 7.31 10.84
C ASN A 138 0.65 7.56 10.49
N ASP A 139 -0.23 6.61 10.84
CA ASP A 139 -1.67 6.70 10.53
C ASP A 139 -2.34 7.90 11.20
N ALA A 140 -1.89 8.32 12.39
CA ALA A 140 -2.43 9.52 13.03
C ALA A 140 -2.07 10.78 12.24
N HIS A 141 -0.89 10.85 11.63
CA HIS A 141 -0.52 11.96 10.74
C HIS A 141 -1.38 11.96 9.47
N GLN A 142 -1.62 10.79 8.88
CA GLN A 142 -2.50 10.67 7.72
C GLN A 142 -3.93 11.14 8.04
N VAL A 143 -4.49 10.74 9.19
CA VAL A 143 -5.82 11.20 9.65
C VAL A 143 -5.87 12.73 9.76
N ARG A 144 -4.83 13.36 10.33
CA ARG A 144 -4.77 14.82 10.48
C ARG A 144 -4.66 15.55 9.14
N VAL A 145 -3.87 15.01 8.21
CA VAL A 145 -3.81 15.55 6.84
C VAL A 145 -5.18 15.44 6.15
N ARG A 146 -5.90 14.33 6.31
CA ARG A 146 -7.27 14.20 5.78
C ARG A 146 -8.25 15.21 6.39
N GLN A 147 -8.10 15.53 7.69
CA GLN A 147 -8.89 16.59 8.33
C GLN A 147 -8.56 17.98 7.76
N LEU A 148 -7.28 18.27 7.51
CA LEU A 148 -6.84 19.52 6.86
C LEU A 148 -7.42 19.66 5.44
N VAL A 149 -7.32 18.61 4.64
CA VAL A 149 -7.94 18.54 3.30
C VAL A 149 -9.45 18.74 3.39
N GLY A 150 -10.08 18.17 4.41
CA GLY A 150 -11.52 18.13 4.59
C GLY A 150 -12.04 16.76 4.20
N THR A 151 -12.55 16.01 5.18
CA THR A 151 -12.98 14.61 4.99
C THR A 151 -14.11 14.46 3.97
N SER A 152 -14.85 15.53 3.67
CA SER A 152 -15.88 15.56 2.62
C SER A 152 -15.32 15.54 1.20
N PHE A 153 -14.05 15.92 1.01
CA PHE A 153 -13.37 15.89 -0.28
C PHE A 153 -12.65 14.56 -0.53
N ILE A 154 -12.70 13.61 0.41
CA ILE A 154 -11.99 12.35 0.30
C ILE A 154 -13.00 11.22 0.13
N ALA A 155 -12.85 10.43 -0.93
CA ALA A 155 -13.68 9.26 -1.15
C ALA A 155 -13.55 8.26 0.01
N ASN A 156 -14.65 7.62 0.39
CA ASN A 156 -14.64 6.57 1.42
C ASN A 156 -13.90 5.32 0.96
N ALA A 157 -13.91 5.04 -0.35
CA ALA A 157 -13.22 3.92 -0.97
C ALA A 157 -12.85 4.27 -2.41
N ASP A 158 -11.74 3.71 -2.89
CA ASP A 158 -11.32 3.81 -4.28
C ASP A 158 -11.17 2.41 -4.88
N LYS A 159 -12.27 1.89 -5.44
CA LYS A 159 -12.30 0.57 -6.07
C LYS A 159 -11.34 0.46 -7.27
N GLU A 160 -10.99 1.60 -7.88
CA GLU A 160 -10.02 1.63 -8.99
C GLU A 160 -8.61 1.28 -8.50
N TYR A 161 -8.32 1.47 -7.21
CA TYR A 161 -7.03 1.14 -6.60
C TYR A 161 -7.08 -0.03 -5.60
N GLU A 162 -8.24 -0.61 -5.34
CA GLU A 162 -8.33 -1.87 -4.61
C GLU A 162 -7.72 -3.01 -5.44
N ILE A 163 -6.78 -3.76 -4.85
CA ILE A 163 -6.09 -4.86 -5.52
C ILE A 163 -6.80 -6.17 -5.15
N PRO A 164 -7.27 -6.95 -6.14
CA PRO A 164 -7.83 -8.28 -5.88
C PRO A 164 -6.79 -9.16 -5.17
N SER A 165 -7.20 -9.88 -4.13
CA SER A 165 -6.30 -10.76 -3.37
C SER A 165 -5.57 -11.78 -4.25
N ASP A 166 -6.25 -12.29 -5.27
CA ASP A 166 -5.69 -13.24 -6.23
C ASP A 166 -4.65 -12.64 -7.18
N LEU A 167 -4.56 -11.32 -7.29
CA LEU A 167 -3.48 -10.67 -8.04
C LEU A 167 -2.12 -11.04 -7.43
N PHE A 168 -1.99 -11.09 -6.10
CA PHE A 168 -0.73 -11.48 -5.46
C PHE A 168 -0.40 -12.96 -5.72
N ASN A 169 -1.39 -13.85 -5.68
CA ASN A 169 -1.21 -15.26 -6.05
C ASN A 169 -0.76 -15.39 -7.51
N TRP A 170 -1.35 -14.59 -8.40
CA TRP A 170 -0.97 -14.55 -9.80
C TRP A 170 0.47 -14.05 -9.99
N LEU A 171 0.93 -13.05 -9.23
CA LEU A 171 2.33 -12.62 -9.27
C LEU A 171 3.30 -13.74 -8.86
N PHE A 172 2.97 -14.52 -7.82
CA PHE A 172 3.76 -15.70 -7.45
C PHE A 172 3.76 -16.76 -8.54
N PHE A 173 2.61 -17.05 -9.16
CA PHE A 173 2.50 -17.94 -10.31
C PHE A 173 3.40 -17.48 -11.46
N GLN A 174 3.32 -16.19 -11.84
CA GLN A 174 4.16 -15.64 -12.91
C GLN A 174 5.64 -15.71 -12.58
N PHE A 175 6.02 -15.46 -11.33
CA PHE A 175 7.41 -15.56 -10.91
C PHE A 175 7.98 -16.98 -11.03
N ILE A 176 7.23 -17.97 -10.55
CA ILE A 176 7.70 -19.36 -10.45
C ILE A 176 7.55 -20.11 -11.79
N GLU A 177 6.41 -20.00 -12.46
CA GLU A 177 6.12 -20.79 -13.66
C GLU A 177 6.56 -20.09 -14.96
N ASN A 178 6.53 -18.75 -14.99
CA ASN A 178 6.72 -17.96 -16.21
C ASN A 178 7.97 -17.06 -16.14
N ASN A 179 8.93 -17.40 -15.28
CA ASN A 179 10.20 -16.69 -15.10
C ASN A 179 10.03 -15.18 -14.83
N GLY A 180 8.94 -14.80 -14.16
CA GLY A 180 8.64 -13.41 -13.82
C GLY A 180 8.11 -12.56 -14.98
N SER A 181 7.87 -13.11 -16.16
CA SER A 181 7.28 -12.33 -17.25
C SER A 181 5.83 -11.98 -16.95
N LEU A 182 5.51 -10.68 -16.87
CA LEU A 182 4.13 -10.20 -16.68
C LEU A 182 3.47 -9.81 -18.01
N GLY A 183 4.22 -9.80 -19.10
CA GLY A 183 3.79 -9.31 -20.40
C GLY A 183 4.12 -7.84 -20.64
N GLU A 184 4.06 -7.42 -21.91
CA GLU A 184 4.20 -6.02 -22.33
C GLU A 184 5.51 -5.35 -21.84
N GLY A 185 6.61 -6.11 -21.80
CA GLY A 185 7.94 -5.61 -21.41
C GLY A 185 8.17 -5.46 -19.89
N LEU A 186 7.17 -5.79 -19.07
CA LEU A 186 7.27 -5.74 -17.61
C LEU A 186 7.67 -7.10 -17.03
N ASN A 187 8.69 -7.10 -16.18
CA ASN A 187 9.22 -8.30 -15.53
C ASN A 187 9.22 -8.16 -14.01
N LEU A 188 8.77 -9.22 -13.33
CA LEU A 188 8.91 -9.43 -11.91
C LEU A 188 10.25 -10.09 -11.62
N MET A 189 11.21 -9.27 -11.20
CA MET A 189 12.59 -9.69 -10.97
C MET A 189 12.77 -10.40 -9.64
N ASN A 190 11.96 -10.05 -8.63
CA ASN A 190 12.00 -10.69 -7.33
C ASN A 190 10.70 -10.48 -6.54
N ILE A 191 10.39 -11.42 -5.64
CA ILE A 191 9.45 -11.25 -4.53
C ILE A 191 10.28 -11.31 -3.24
N GLY A 192 10.46 -10.15 -2.60
CA GLY A 192 11.29 -9.99 -1.39
C GLY A 192 10.54 -10.19 -0.08
N GLY A 193 9.22 -10.34 -0.12
CA GLY A 193 8.41 -10.56 1.06
C GLY A 193 6.91 -10.62 0.81
N PHE A 194 6.16 -11.12 1.79
CA PHE A 194 4.70 -11.08 1.82
C PHE A 194 4.15 -10.95 3.24
N ILE A 195 2.90 -10.51 3.34
CA ILE A 195 2.07 -10.62 4.55
C ILE A 195 0.76 -11.29 4.13
N GLY A 196 0.32 -12.29 4.87
CA GLY A 196 -0.96 -12.96 4.65
C GLY A 196 -1.61 -13.36 5.97
N ASN A 197 -2.92 -13.61 5.92
CA ASN A 197 -3.68 -14.10 7.07
C ASN A 197 -4.11 -15.55 6.81
N THR A 198 -4.21 -16.35 7.86
CA THR A 198 -4.90 -17.64 7.75
C THR A 198 -6.42 -17.48 7.67
N ALA A 199 -7.15 -18.57 7.45
CA ALA A 199 -8.61 -18.64 7.61
C ALA A 199 -9.14 -18.01 8.92
N ASP A 200 -8.34 -18.05 9.99
CA ASP A 200 -8.54 -17.20 11.17
C ASP A 200 -7.77 -15.88 10.96
N GLU A 201 -8.50 -14.78 10.75
CA GLU A 201 -7.94 -13.43 10.48
C GLU A 201 -7.03 -12.91 11.62
N HIS A 202 -6.98 -13.59 12.75
CA HIS A 202 -6.09 -13.27 13.87
C HIS A 202 -4.66 -13.79 13.72
N ASN A 203 -4.38 -14.76 12.84
CA ASN A 203 -3.01 -15.23 12.61
C ASN A 203 -2.41 -14.59 11.36
N VAL A 204 -1.44 -13.70 11.58
CA VAL A 204 -0.70 -13.00 10.54
C VAL A 204 0.63 -13.69 10.29
N PHE A 205 0.86 -14.11 9.05
CA PHE A 205 2.13 -14.67 8.58
C PHE A 205 2.90 -13.62 7.80
N LYS A 206 4.22 -13.56 8.05
CA LYS A 206 5.12 -12.65 7.36
C LYS A 206 6.36 -13.40 6.90
N GLY A 207 6.58 -13.45 5.59
CA GLY A 207 7.84 -13.91 4.99
C GLY A 207 8.66 -12.73 4.51
N ILE A 208 9.92 -12.64 4.89
CA ILE A 208 10.89 -11.68 4.34
C ILE A 208 12.16 -12.45 4.02
N SER A 209 12.58 -12.42 2.76
CA SER A 209 13.80 -13.06 2.26
C SER A 209 14.08 -12.59 0.84
N ASP A 210 15.36 -12.56 0.46
CA ASP A 210 15.75 -12.32 -0.94
C ASP A 210 15.26 -13.43 -1.88
N GLN A 211 14.85 -14.58 -1.33
CA GLN A 211 14.26 -15.73 -2.04
C GLN A 211 12.89 -16.11 -1.44
N THR A 212 12.02 -15.14 -1.18
CA THR A 212 10.76 -15.40 -0.47
C THR A 212 9.88 -16.44 -1.18
N SER A 213 9.84 -16.44 -2.50
CA SER A 213 9.12 -17.43 -3.32
C SER A 213 9.64 -18.86 -3.16
N GLU A 214 10.90 -19.05 -2.77
CA GLU A 214 11.49 -20.38 -2.55
C GLU A 214 11.32 -20.91 -1.12
N LEU A 215 10.90 -20.06 -0.18
CA LEU A 215 10.70 -20.50 1.19
C LEU A 215 9.55 -21.50 1.26
N ILE A 216 9.80 -22.64 1.93
CA ILE A 216 8.80 -23.70 2.16
C ILE A 216 7.53 -23.11 2.80
N ILE A 217 7.67 -22.14 3.71
CA ILE A 217 6.53 -21.50 4.37
C ILE A 217 5.67 -20.71 3.39
N THR A 218 6.27 -20.00 2.44
CA THR A 218 5.55 -19.26 1.40
C THR A 218 4.81 -20.23 0.49
N LYS A 219 5.50 -21.28 0.05
CA LYS A 219 4.92 -22.34 -0.78
C LYS A 219 3.74 -23.02 -0.08
N ALA A 220 3.89 -23.36 1.20
CA ALA A 220 2.82 -23.94 2.01
C ALA A 220 1.62 -23.00 2.19
N PHE A 221 1.89 -21.70 2.38
CA PHE A 221 0.84 -20.68 2.50
C PHE A 221 0.01 -20.59 1.21
N ILE A 222 0.68 -20.53 0.06
CA ILE A 222 0.03 -20.50 -1.27
C ILE A 222 -0.75 -21.79 -1.53
N SER A 223 -0.16 -22.96 -1.25
CA SER A 223 -0.81 -24.25 -1.52
C SER A 223 -2.06 -24.50 -0.69
N ASN A 224 -2.13 -23.89 0.50
CA ASN A 224 -3.30 -23.98 1.38
C ASN A 224 -4.42 -23.00 0.98
N GLY A 225 -4.24 -22.20 -0.07
CA GLY A 225 -5.23 -21.24 -0.54
C GLY A 225 -5.41 -20.04 0.39
N GLU A 226 -4.42 -19.76 1.25
CA GLU A 226 -4.49 -18.66 2.21
C GLU A 226 -4.39 -17.29 1.50
N ILE A 227 -4.92 -16.25 2.13
CA ILE A 227 -5.07 -14.93 1.50
C ILE A 227 -3.81 -14.09 1.76
N LEU A 228 -3.12 -13.76 0.66
CA LEU A 228 -2.07 -12.74 0.66
C LEU A 228 -2.69 -11.33 0.75
N ARG A 229 -2.18 -10.52 1.67
CA ARG A 229 -2.62 -9.14 1.92
C ARG A 229 -1.60 -8.10 1.46
N THR A 230 -0.33 -8.48 1.37
CA THR A 230 0.78 -7.60 0.96
C THR A 230 1.83 -8.39 0.23
N ILE A 231 2.47 -7.78 -0.77
CA ILE A 231 3.67 -8.29 -1.43
C ILE A 231 4.77 -7.23 -1.41
N THR A 232 6.02 -7.64 -1.29
CA THR A 232 7.20 -6.82 -1.62
C THR A 232 7.80 -7.34 -2.91
N ALA A 233 7.79 -6.53 -3.96
CA ALA A 233 8.18 -6.92 -5.31
C ALA A 233 9.28 -6.01 -5.84
N ARG A 234 10.13 -6.56 -6.71
CA ARG A 234 11.01 -5.81 -7.60
C ARG A 234 10.51 -5.97 -9.02
N LEU A 235 10.04 -4.87 -9.61
CA LEU A 235 9.58 -4.83 -10.99
C LEU A 235 10.57 -4.07 -11.84
N ARG A 236 10.76 -4.55 -13.08
CA ARG A 236 11.64 -3.92 -14.05
C ARG A 236 10.98 -3.88 -15.42
N ASN A 237 11.04 -2.73 -16.06
CA ASN A 237 10.77 -2.55 -17.48
C ASN A 237 11.92 -1.74 -18.12
N GLU A 238 11.67 -1.11 -19.27
CA GLU A 238 12.64 -0.25 -19.94
C GLU A 238 12.88 1.10 -19.25
N ASP A 239 11.91 1.61 -18.48
CA ASP A 239 11.96 2.94 -17.87
C ASP A 239 12.53 2.91 -16.44
N ILE A 240 12.23 1.83 -15.71
CA ILE A 240 12.41 1.76 -14.26
C ILE A 240 12.79 0.35 -13.78
N ASP A 241 13.60 0.31 -12.72
CA ASP A 241 13.77 -0.84 -11.84
C ASP A 241 13.35 -0.41 -10.42
N ILE A 242 12.21 -0.89 -9.92
CA ILE A 242 11.60 -0.40 -8.68
C ILE A 242 11.36 -1.52 -7.69
N VAL A 243 11.75 -1.27 -6.43
CA VAL A 243 11.46 -2.14 -5.30
C VAL A 243 10.42 -1.46 -4.42
N PHE A 244 9.28 -2.12 -4.23
CA PHE A 244 8.18 -1.59 -3.43
C PHE A 244 7.42 -2.71 -2.70
N ALA A 245 6.83 -2.38 -1.57
CA ALA A 245 5.77 -3.16 -0.96
C ALA A 245 4.41 -2.52 -1.26
N ILE A 246 3.39 -3.34 -1.49
CA ILE A 246 2.03 -2.90 -1.73
C ILE A 246 1.04 -3.85 -1.04
N ASP A 247 0.00 -3.29 -0.43
CA ASP A 247 -1.13 -4.05 0.13
C ASP A 247 -2.37 -4.01 -0.76
N TYR A 248 -3.43 -4.73 -0.35
CA TYR A 248 -4.67 -4.84 -1.09
C TYR A 248 -5.42 -3.49 -1.24
N GLU A 249 -5.06 -2.47 -0.46
CA GLU A 249 -5.64 -1.11 -0.54
C GLU A 249 -4.74 -0.15 -1.33
N SER A 250 -3.68 -0.65 -1.98
CA SER A 250 -2.65 0.15 -2.65
C SER A 250 -1.89 1.12 -1.72
N ASN A 251 -1.80 0.80 -0.43
CA ASN A 251 -0.83 1.46 0.43
C ASN A 251 0.56 0.94 0.08
N THR A 252 1.52 1.84 -0.13
CA THR A 252 2.83 1.48 -0.66
C THR A 252 3.97 1.84 0.27
N GLN A 253 5.04 1.04 0.19
CA GLN A 253 6.36 1.39 0.73
C GLN A 253 7.38 1.28 -0.40
N ILE A 254 7.93 2.41 -0.84
CA ILE A 254 8.90 2.48 -1.94
C ILE A 254 10.30 2.46 -1.34
N TYR A 255 11.14 1.51 -1.75
CA TYR A 255 12.53 1.40 -1.31
C TYR A 255 13.42 2.14 -2.30
N VAL A 256 13.48 3.47 -2.19
CA VAL A 256 14.19 4.38 -3.11
C VAL A 256 15.64 3.96 -3.30
N SER A 257 16.33 3.63 -2.19
CA SER A 257 17.74 3.21 -2.22
C SER A 257 18.02 1.92 -3.01
N GLN A 258 16.99 1.13 -3.29
CA GLN A 258 17.06 -0.11 -4.09
C GLN A 258 16.41 0.05 -5.47
N SER A 259 15.92 1.25 -5.79
CA SER A 259 15.21 1.56 -7.03
C SER A 259 16.06 2.47 -7.92
N GLN A 260 15.88 2.36 -9.23
CA GLN A 260 16.67 3.06 -10.23
C GLN A 260 15.81 3.50 -11.42
N LYS A 261 15.97 4.76 -11.84
CA LYS A 261 15.53 5.25 -13.16
C LYS A 261 16.46 4.65 -14.23
N LEU A 262 15.91 3.93 -15.19
CA LEU A 262 16.68 3.33 -16.29
C LEU A 262 16.73 4.24 -17.53
N LYS A 263 15.67 5.02 -17.77
CA LYS A 263 15.68 6.11 -18.75
C LYS A 263 15.92 7.46 -18.09
N LEU A 264 16.51 8.38 -18.86
CA LEU A 264 16.61 9.78 -18.49
C LEU A 264 15.20 10.39 -18.62
N LEU A 265 14.45 10.36 -17.53
CA LEU A 265 13.14 11.00 -17.43
C LEU A 265 13.32 12.33 -16.72
N ASP A 266 12.68 13.39 -17.23
CA ASP A 266 12.87 14.80 -16.84
C ASP A 266 12.46 15.13 -15.38
N ALA A 267 12.10 14.14 -14.56
CA ALA A 267 11.77 14.36 -13.16
C ALA A 267 13.02 14.74 -12.36
N GLU A 268 13.03 15.97 -11.82
CA GLU A 268 14.12 16.56 -11.03
C GLU A 268 14.48 15.74 -9.77
N ASP A 269 13.49 15.05 -9.18
CA ASP A 269 13.66 14.24 -7.97
C ASP A 269 13.29 12.76 -8.24
N ASN A 270 14.09 11.83 -7.72
CA ASN A 270 13.84 10.39 -7.82
C ASN A 270 12.67 9.93 -6.95
N ASP A 271 12.53 10.49 -5.76
CA ASP A 271 11.49 10.15 -4.80
C ASP A 271 10.11 10.49 -5.41
N ILE A 272 10.00 11.72 -5.94
CA ILE A 272 8.81 12.19 -6.65
C ILE A 272 8.51 11.27 -7.83
N PHE A 273 9.49 11.03 -8.69
CA PHE A 273 9.31 10.18 -9.86
C PHE A 273 8.73 8.80 -9.49
N PHE A 274 9.32 8.11 -8.51
CA PHE A 274 8.88 6.78 -8.13
C PHE A 274 7.45 6.78 -7.57
N ILE A 275 7.08 7.80 -6.78
CA ILE A 275 5.72 7.95 -6.26
C ILE A 275 4.73 8.14 -7.41
N ILE A 276 5.00 9.12 -8.27
CA ILE A 276 4.09 9.48 -9.37
C ILE A 276 3.95 8.29 -10.33
N TYR A 277 5.06 7.68 -10.76
CA TYR A 277 5.07 6.55 -11.70
C TYR A 277 4.39 5.30 -11.13
N LEU A 278 4.64 4.96 -9.86
CA LEU A 278 4.06 3.78 -9.23
C LEU A 278 2.53 3.87 -9.21
N TYR A 279 1.98 5.00 -8.77
CA TYR A 279 0.55 5.18 -8.67
C TYR A 279 -0.10 5.40 -10.03
N SER A 280 0.39 6.33 -10.85
CA SER A 280 -0.30 6.68 -12.10
C SER A 280 -0.15 5.63 -13.22
N HIS A 281 0.88 4.79 -13.15
CA HIS A 281 1.20 3.85 -14.23
C HIS A 281 1.30 2.40 -13.76
N LEU A 282 2.22 2.09 -12.84
CA LEU A 282 2.60 0.69 -12.57
C LEU A 282 1.47 -0.10 -11.89
N ILE A 283 0.81 0.47 -10.88
CA ILE A 283 -0.34 -0.18 -10.21
C ILE A 283 -1.49 -0.41 -11.21
N PRO A 284 -1.98 0.59 -11.95
CA PRO A 284 -2.98 0.38 -13.00
C PRO A 284 -2.56 -0.67 -14.04
N LYS A 285 -1.29 -0.68 -14.45
CA LYS A 285 -0.77 -1.64 -15.42
C LYS A 285 -0.81 -3.06 -14.89
N LEU A 286 -0.36 -3.29 -13.65
CA LEU A 286 -0.42 -4.60 -13.00
C LEU A 286 -1.85 -5.12 -12.91
N LYS A 287 -2.79 -4.25 -12.54
CA LYS A 287 -4.22 -4.61 -12.49
C LYS A 287 -4.73 -4.99 -13.87
N SER A 288 -4.46 -4.20 -14.90
CA SER A 288 -4.87 -4.50 -16.27
C SER A 288 -4.29 -5.82 -16.79
N LEU A 289 -3.01 -6.10 -16.53
CA LEU A 289 -2.38 -7.37 -16.91
C LEU A 289 -3.02 -8.57 -16.19
N TYR A 290 -3.31 -8.41 -14.89
CA TYR A 290 -4.04 -9.43 -14.14
C TYR A 290 -5.45 -9.63 -14.68
N ASP A 291 -6.21 -8.56 -14.92
CA ASP A 291 -7.60 -8.64 -15.40
C ASP A 291 -7.67 -9.44 -16.71
N LYS A 292 -6.73 -9.20 -17.65
CA LYS A 292 -6.59 -9.96 -18.91
C LYS A 292 -6.29 -11.45 -18.68
N ALA A 293 -5.53 -11.78 -17.64
CA ALA A 293 -5.12 -13.15 -17.33
C ALA A 293 -6.09 -13.88 -16.37
N SER A 294 -6.95 -13.13 -15.67
CA SER A 294 -7.67 -13.58 -14.48
C SER A 294 -8.63 -14.74 -14.76
N GLU A 295 -9.34 -14.72 -15.89
CA GLU A 295 -10.29 -15.77 -16.26
C GLU A 295 -9.60 -17.14 -16.38
N ARG A 296 -8.48 -17.18 -17.11
CA ARG A 296 -7.68 -18.40 -17.29
C ARG A 296 -7.02 -18.81 -15.97
N PHE A 297 -6.43 -17.84 -15.26
CA PHE A 297 -5.75 -18.10 -14.00
C PHE A 297 -6.69 -18.72 -12.96
N LEU A 298 -7.86 -18.13 -12.73
CA LEU A 298 -8.80 -18.56 -11.70
C LEU A 298 -9.50 -19.88 -12.06
N SER A 299 -9.78 -20.12 -13.34
CA SER A 299 -10.51 -21.33 -13.76
C SER A 299 -9.65 -22.60 -13.74
N THR A 300 -8.35 -22.49 -14.03
CA THR A 300 -7.49 -23.66 -14.26
C THR A 300 -6.13 -23.55 -13.59
N GLU A 301 -5.37 -22.49 -13.89
CA GLU A 301 -3.94 -22.43 -13.54
C GLU A 301 -3.70 -22.30 -12.04
N LYS A 302 -4.56 -21.58 -11.31
CA LYS A 302 -4.45 -21.40 -9.85
C LYS A 302 -4.48 -22.72 -9.11
N ASN A 303 -5.40 -23.62 -9.46
CA ASN A 303 -5.52 -24.92 -8.80
C ASN A 303 -4.32 -25.82 -9.14
N GLN A 304 -3.90 -25.84 -10.41
CA GLN A 304 -2.73 -26.61 -10.85
C GLN A 304 -1.45 -26.11 -10.19
N PHE A 305 -1.28 -24.79 -10.11
CA PHE A 305 -0.16 -24.15 -9.43
C PHE A 305 -0.16 -24.49 -7.93
N SER A 306 -1.31 -24.37 -7.26
CA SER A 306 -1.46 -24.72 -5.85
C SER A 306 -1.07 -26.19 -5.57
N GLU A 307 -1.57 -27.13 -6.39
CA GLU A 307 -1.25 -28.55 -6.28
C GLU A 307 0.25 -28.81 -6.47
N LYS A 308 0.84 -28.22 -7.53
CA LYS A 308 2.27 -28.36 -7.82
C LYS A 308 3.13 -27.86 -6.65
N ILE A 309 2.83 -26.68 -6.13
CA ILE A 309 3.55 -26.08 -5.00
C ILE A 309 3.36 -26.91 -3.73
N GLY A 310 2.15 -27.44 -3.48
CA GLY A 310 1.88 -28.33 -2.36
C GLY A 310 2.73 -29.61 -2.42
N LEU A 311 2.86 -30.22 -3.59
CA LEU A 311 3.73 -31.39 -3.79
C LEU A 311 5.21 -31.05 -3.55
N GLU A 312 5.68 -29.86 -3.93
CA GLU A 312 7.05 -29.41 -3.62
C GLU A 312 7.27 -29.27 -2.11
N VAL A 313 6.31 -28.72 -1.37
CA VAL A 313 6.36 -28.62 0.10
C VAL A 313 6.47 -30.00 0.73
N ILE A 314 5.60 -30.92 0.35
CA ILE A 314 5.60 -32.30 0.85
C ILE A 314 6.96 -32.97 0.58
N LYS A 315 7.45 -32.90 -0.67
CA LYS A 315 8.77 -33.44 -1.04
C LYS A 315 9.90 -32.84 -0.22
N SER A 316 9.85 -31.52 0.03
CA SER A 316 10.86 -30.83 0.84
C SER A 316 10.86 -31.31 2.29
N ILE A 317 9.68 -31.49 2.90
CA ILE A 317 9.52 -32.00 4.27
C ILE A 317 10.01 -33.45 4.39
N ILE A 318 9.63 -34.31 3.44
CA ILE A 318 10.07 -35.71 3.37
C ILE A 318 11.59 -35.78 3.32
N SER A 319 12.20 -35.06 2.37
CA SER A 319 13.65 -35.02 2.18
C SER A 319 14.38 -34.50 3.41
N LYS A 320 13.92 -33.39 4.00
CA LYS A 320 14.57 -32.76 5.16
C LYS A 320 14.54 -33.64 6.42
N ASN A 321 13.48 -34.42 6.61
CA ASN A 321 13.32 -35.29 7.76
C ASN A 321 13.74 -36.74 7.47
N SER A 322 14.29 -37.02 6.28
CA SER A 322 14.67 -38.37 5.85
C SER A 322 13.53 -39.40 5.96
N LEU A 323 12.30 -38.96 5.69
CA LEU A 323 11.13 -39.84 5.68
C LEU A 323 11.14 -40.70 4.42
N SER A 324 10.72 -41.94 4.53
CA SER A 324 10.43 -42.80 3.38
C SER A 324 8.99 -42.63 2.90
N LEU A 325 8.70 -43.13 1.69
CA LEU A 325 7.32 -43.20 1.20
C LEU A 325 6.46 -44.12 2.08
N ASP A 326 7.06 -45.16 2.66
CA ASP A 326 6.37 -46.07 3.57
C ASP A 326 5.92 -45.33 4.84
N ASP A 327 6.79 -44.49 5.42
CA ASP A 327 6.47 -43.67 6.60
C ASP A 327 5.28 -42.73 6.34
N VAL A 328 5.23 -42.13 5.15
CA VAL A 328 4.13 -41.24 4.74
C VAL A 328 2.85 -42.03 4.44
N SER A 329 2.96 -43.22 3.86
CA SER A 329 1.83 -44.06 3.50
C SER A 329 1.00 -44.50 4.72
N ILE A 330 1.62 -44.61 5.90
CA ILE A 330 0.96 -44.93 7.18
C ILE A 330 -0.16 -43.94 7.51
N ILE A 331 0.02 -42.66 7.14
CA ILE A 331 -0.95 -41.58 7.39
C ILE A 331 -2.26 -41.84 6.63
N PHE A 332 -2.18 -42.43 5.43
CA PHE A 332 -3.35 -42.72 4.59
C PHE A 332 -4.00 -44.08 4.92
N ASN A 333 -3.32 -44.93 5.68
CA ASN A 333 -3.80 -46.25 6.10
C ASN A 333 -4.51 -46.23 7.47
N SER A 334 -4.53 -45.09 8.16
CA SER A 334 -5.25 -44.89 9.44
C SER A 334 -6.65 -44.29 9.19
N PRO A 335 -7.76 -44.97 9.56
CA PRO A 335 -9.11 -44.56 9.13
C PRO A 335 -9.69 -43.26 9.74
N SER A 336 -9.00 -42.57 10.65
CA SER A 336 -9.62 -41.52 11.47
C SER A 336 -9.33 -40.07 11.08
N ASP A 337 -8.35 -39.76 10.23
CA ASP A 337 -7.78 -38.39 10.26
C ASP A 337 -8.11 -37.51 9.03
N PHE A 338 -8.85 -38.01 8.04
CA PHE A 338 -9.20 -37.23 6.82
C PHE A 338 -10.70 -37.00 6.59
N ARG A 339 -11.57 -37.38 7.53
CA ARG A 339 -13.02 -37.14 7.44
C ARG A 339 -13.46 -36.16 8.52
N ASP A 340 -13.24 -34.87 8.31
CA ASP A 340 -14.10 -33.80 8.83
C ASP A 340 -13.61 -32.42 8.37
N THR A 341 -13.99 -32.00 7.16
CA THR A 341 -14.05 -30.56 6.81
C THR A 341 -15.15 -30.17 5.83
N ASP A 342 -15.93 -31.10 5.27
CA ASP A 342 -17.03 -30.78 4.34
C ASP A 342 -18.43 -30.65 4.98
N GLN A 343 -18.53 -30.60 6.31
CA GLN A 343 -19.82 -30.37 7.00
C GLN A 343 -19.75 -29.22 7.98
N LYS A 344 -19.72 -27.97 7.48
CA LYS A 344 -20.24 -26.79 8.21
C LYS A 344 -20.45 -25.54 7.34
N LEU A 345 -20.98 -25.69 6.13
CA LEU A 345 -21.57 -24.57 5.38
C LEU A 345 -22.90 -25.01 4.77
N SER A 346 -23.84 -25.40 5.63
CA SER A 346 -25.26 -25.30 5.32
C SER A 346 -25.99 -24.83 6.56
N VAL A 347 -26.97 -23.95 6.33
CA VAL A 347 -27.90 -23.34 7.29
C VAL A 347 -27.43 -22.01 7.93
N ASN A 348 -27.68 -20.90 7.24
CA ASN A 348 -28.88 -20.09 7.54
C ASN A 348 -29.25 -19.23 6.33
N LEU A 349 -30.46 -19.49 5.83
CA LEU A 349 -31.21 -18.66 4.89
C LEU A 349 -31.57 -17.31 5.51
#